data_AF-A0A5N7MB93-F1
#
_entry.id   AF-A0A5N7MB93-F1
#
_cell.length_a   1.000
_cell.length_b   1.000
_cell.length_c   1.000
_cell.angle_alpha   90.00
_cell.angle_beta   90.00
_cell.angle_gamma   90.00
#
_symmetry.space_group_name_H-M   'P 1'
#
loop_
_entity.id
_entity.type
_entity.pdbx_description
1 polymer ?
#
loop_
_entity_poly.entity_id
_entity_poly.type
_entity_poly.pdbx_seq_one_letter_code
_entity_poly.pdbx_strand_id
1 'polypeptide(L)'
;MASKSSFTPEEWSRLVASPVVASMAITAADPGGLWSLLQESMSSGWALLEAKQDAQANPLVKAVADDIANTDTRNAVRESFQSQFKGSQFADIKRKAIEELHAVSTLLDAKAPDEAAAFKAWLWSVAQKSAEAGKEGGFLGFGGVAVSDAEKATLAEIATALGSPAGSGGGLAET
;
A
#
# COMPACT_ATOMS: atom_id res chain seq x y z
N MET A 1 -8.43 21.45 -2.35
CA MET A 1 -7.82 20.37 -3.15
C MET A 1 -6.33 20.31 -2.86
N ALA A 2 -5.88 19.27 -2.17
CA ALA A 2 -4.45 19.03 -1.94
C ALA A 2 -3.76 18.56 -3.23
N SER A 3 -2.47 18.89 -3.36
CA SER A 3 -1.64 18.48 -4.48
C SER A 3 -0.22 18.19 -3.99
N LYS A 4 0.70 17.81 -4.89
CA LYS A 4 2.11 17.57 -4.54
C LYS A 4 2.75 18.72 -3.75
N SER A 5 2.39 19.98 -4.04
CA SER A 5 2.92 21.15 -3.33
C SER A 5 2.40 21.32 -1.90
N SER A 6 1.37 20.56 -1.50
CA SER A 6 0.85 20.53 -0.13
C SER A 6 1.74 19.71 0.83
N PHE A 7 2.73 18.99 0.29
CA PHE A 7 3.60 18.08 1.04
C PHE A 7 5.06 18.50 0.90
N THR A 8 5.88 18.21 1.91
CA THR A 8 7.34 18.29 1.76
C THR A 8 7.83 17.18 0.81
N PRO A 9 9.05 17.27 0.28
CA PRO A 9 9.62 16.21 -0.56
C PRO A 9 9.62 14.84 0.13
N GLU A 10 9.90 14.81 1.44
CA GLU A 10 9.93 13.58 2.23
C GLU A 10 8.52 13.00 2.43
N GLU A 11 7.55 13.85 2.77
CA GLU A 11 6.15 13.47 2.90
C GLU A 11 5.59 12.95 1.58
N TRP A 12 5.87 13.65 0.48
CA TRP A 12 5.46 13.24 -0.85
C TRP A 12 6.05 11.88 -1.24
N SER A 13 7.33 11.65 -0.94
CA SER A 13 7.98 10.36 -1.15
C SER A 13 7.26 9.23 -0.43
N ARG A 14 6.78 9.47 0.81
CA ARG A 14 5.96 8.50 1.57
C ARG A 14 4.61 8.22 0.90
N LEU A 15 3.92 9.26 0.40
CA LEU A 15 2.68 9.10 -0.36
C LEU A 15 2.90 8.25 -1.63
N VAL A 16 3.96 8.55 -2.38
CA VAL A 16 4.34 7.82 -3.60
C VAL A 16 4.72 6.37 -3.30
N ALA A 17 5.41 6.14 -2.19
CA ALA A 17 5.80 4.82 -1.71
C ALA A 17 4.62 3.95 -1.26
N SER A 18 3.58 4.57 -0.68
CA SER A 18 2.52 3.90 0.08
C SER A 18 1.78 2.76 -0.65
N PRO A 19 1.52 2.78 -1.97
CA PRO A 19 0.87 1.66 -2.64
C PRO A 19 1.71 0.38 -2.59
N VAL A 20 3.02 0.49 -2.76
CA VAL A 20 3.90 -0.69 -2.67
C VAL A 20 4.16 -1.10 -1.23
N VAL A 21 4.16 -0.17 -0.29
CA VAL A 21 4.12 -0.54 1.14
C VAL A 21 2.91 -1.42 1.43
N ALA A 22 1.73 -1.06 0.90
CA ALA A 22 0.50 -1.84 1.06
C ALA A 22 0.61 -3.25 0.43
N SER A 23 1.09 -3.34 -0.81
CA SER A 23 1.35 -4.63 -1.46
C SER A 23 2.35 -5.49 -0.70
N MET A 24 3.42 -4.87 -0.19
CA MET A 24 4.49 -5.55 0.54
C MET A 24 4.02 -6.10 1.89
N ALA A 25 3.17 -5.38 2.62
CA ALA A 25 2.57 -5.88 3.85
C ALA A 25 1.85 -7.22 3.61
N ILE A 26 1.09 -7.31 2.51
CA ILE A 26 0.39 -8.54 2.09
C ILE A 26 1.37 -9.65 1.74
N THR A 27 2.32 -9.38 0.83
CA THR A 27 3.29 -10.40 0.40
C THR A 27 4.18 -10.89 1.53
N ALA A 28 4.49 -10.04 2.51
CA ALA A 28 5.28 -10.42 3.68
C ALA A 28 4.49 -11.24 4.72
N ALA A 29 3.15 -11.19 4.69
CA ALA A 29 2.31 -11.99 5.58
C ALA A 29 2.33 -13.48 5.22
N ASP A 30 2.47 -13.79 3.94
CA ASP A 30 2.59 -15.14 3.41
C ASP A 30 3.66 -15.16 2.30
N PRO A 31 4.95 -15.16 2.68
CA PRO A 31 6.06 -15.01 1.75
C PRO A 31 6.25 -16.30 0.93
N GLY A 32 5.43 -16.46 -0.11
CA GLY A 32 5.53 -17.50 -1.12
C GLY A 32 6.25 -17.03 -2.39
N GLY A 33 5.89 -17.61 -3.55
CA GLY A 33 6.45 -17.24 -4.86
C GLY A 33 6.22 -15.77 -5.25
N LEU A 34 5.19 -15.13 -4.67
CA LEU A 34 4.92 -13.70 -4.85
C LEU A 34 6.05 -12.79 -4.33
N TRP A 35 6.81 -13.21 -3.32
CA TRP A 35 7.92 -12.39 -2.83
C TRP A 35 9.02 -12.24 -3.89
N SER A 36 9.36 -13.33 -4.60
CA SER A 36 10.31 -13.29 -5.72
C SER A 36 9.79 -12.38 -6.84
N LEU A 37 8.51 -12.55 -7.23
CA LEU A 37 7.88 -11.71 -8.26
C LEU A 37 7.84 -10.22 -7.86
N LEU A 38 7.63 -9.92 -6.57
CA LEU A 38 7.69 -8.55 -6.07
C LEU A 38 9.12 -7.99 -6.18
N GLN A 39 10.15 -8.76 -5.81
CA GLN A 39 11.55 -8.32 -5.96
C GLN A 39 11.96 -8.13 -7.43
N GLU A 40 11.48 -9.01 -8.31
CA GLU A 40 11.68 -8.94 -9.76
C GLU A 40 10.97 -7.72 -10.36
N SER A 41 9.69 -7.51 -10.04
CA SER A 41 8.91 -6.36 -10.52
C SER A 41 9.46 -5.02 -10.02
N MET A 42 9.98 -4.96 -8.79
CA MET A 42 10.69 -3.78 -8.33
C MET A 42 11.94 -3.51 -9.17
N SER A 43 12.58 -4.55 -9.74
CA SER A 43 13.81 -4.45 -10.54
C SER A 43 13.56 -4.10 -12.00
N SER A 44 12.39 -4.47 -12.54
CA SER A 44 11.91 -4.07 -13.87
C SER A 44 11.14 -2.73 -13.86
N GLY A 45 10.99 -2.10 -12.70
CA GLY A 45 10.17 -0.91 -12.50
C GLY A 45 8.70 -1.28 -12.26
N TRP A 46 7.99 -0.47 -11.46
CA TRP A 46 6.59 -0.68 -11.02
C TRP A 46 5.55 -0.61 -12.16
N ALA A 47 5.85 -1.16 -13.34
CA ALA A 47 5.03 -1.11 -14.54
C ALA A 47 3.64 -1.75 -14.38
N LEU A 48 3.38 -2.48 -13.29
CA LEU A 48 2.09 -3.09 -12.99
C LEU A 48 1.16 -2.20 -12.15
N LEU A 49 1.63 -1.08 -11.62
CA LEU A 49 0.76 -0.14 -10.89
C LEU A 49 -0.01 0.80 -11.83
N GLU A 50 -0.45 0.29 -12.99
CA GLU A 50 -1.43 0.97 -13.84
C GLU A 50 -2.83 0.87 -13.22
N ALA A 51 -3.00 1.41 -12.01
CA ALA A 51 -4.32 1.71 -11.46
C ALA A 51 -4.90 2.95 -12.16
N LYS A 52 -5.12 2.86 -13.49
CA LYS A 52 -5.68 3.97 -14.28
C LYS A 52 -7.19 4.19 -14.06
N GLN A 53 -7.87 3.36 -13.28
CA GLN A 53 -9.33 3.40 -13.18
C GLN A 53 -9.87 4.28 -12.03
N ASP A 54 -9.15 4.46 -10.92
CA ASP A 54 -9.61 5.30 -9.78
C ASP A 54 -9.03 6.74 -9.79
N ALA A 55 -7.99 7.01 -10.59
CA ALA A 55 -7.32 8.31 -10.66
C ALA A 55 -8.19 9.45 -11.25
N GLN A 56 -9.34 9.14 -11.84
CA GLN A 56 -10.27 10.17 -12.34
C GLN A 56 -11.06 10.86 -11.21
N ALA A 57 -11.23 10.21 -10.05
CA ALA A 57 -12.07 10.72 -8.96
C ALA A 57 -11.30 11.51 -7.89
N ASN A 58 -9.99 11.28 -7.73
CA ASN A 58 -9.17 11.94 -6.71
C ASN A 58 -7.86 12.52 -7.30
N PRO A 59 -7.68 13.86 -7.24
CA PRO A 59 -6.50 14.53 -7.82
C PRO A 59 -5.18 14.15 -7.14
N LEU A 60 -5.20 13.82 -5.85
CA LEU A 60 -4.01 13.41 -5.10
C LEU A 60 -3.58 11.98 -5.49
N VAL A 61 -4.53 11.06 -5.64
CA VAL A 61 -4.29 9.71 -6.15
C VAL A 61 -3.69 9.78 -7.55
N LYS A 62 -4.24 10.65 -8.41
CA LYS A 62 -3.70 10.87 -9.76
C LYS A 62 -2.26 11.39 -9.72
N ALA A 63 -1.99 12.42 -8.92
CA ALA A 63 -0.67 13.00 -8.82
C ALA A 63 0.37 11.98 -8.34
N VAL A 64 0.00 11.11 -7.39
CA VAL A 64 0.85 10.00 -6.95
C VAL A 64 1.05 8.97 -8.06
N ALA A 65 -0.01 8.56 -8.76
CA ALA A 65 0.09 7.59 -9.86
C ALA A 65 0.98 8.10 -11.01
N ASP A 66 0.86 9.38 -11.36
CA ASP A 66 1.69 10.03 -12.38
C ASP A 66 3.17 10.10 -11.94
N ASP A 67 3.44 10.36 -10.66
CA ASP A 67 4.80 10.39 -10.11
C ASP A 67 5.42 8.99 -10.00
N ILE A 68 4.62 7.97 -9.65
CA ILE A 68 5.02 6.57 -9.74
C ILE A 68 5.35 6.22 -11.19
N ALA A 69 4.70 6.84 -12.17
CA ALA A 69 5.02 6.58 -13.58
C ALA A 69 6.43 7.09 -13.97
N ASN A 70 6.99 8.05 -13.24
CA ASN A 70 8.31 8.63 -13.48
C ASN A 70 9.45 7.71 -13.01
N THR A 71 10.38 7.39 -13.92
CA THR A 71 11.53 6.50 -13.66
C THR A 71 12.46 7.00 -12.55
N ASP A 72 12.72 8.30 -12.44
CA ASP A 72 13.61 8.84 -11.41
C ASP A 72 13.01 8.70 -10.01
N THR A 73 11.70 8.99 -9.91
CA THR A 73 10.92 8.75 -8.70
C THR A 73 10.91 7.27 -8.32
N ARG A 74 10.69 6.37 -9.28
CA ARG A 74 10.76 4.90 -9.04
C ARG A 74 12.12 4.48 -8.50
N ASN A 75 13.21 5.00 -9.06
CA ASN A 75 14.57 4.65 -8.65
C ASN A 75 14.86 5.12 -7.23
N ALA A 76 14.50 6.37 -6.89
CA ALA A 76 14.70 6.93 -5.55
C ALA A 76 13.89 6.16 -4.48
N VAL A 77 12.63 5.83 -4.79
CA VAL A 77 11.79 5.00 -3.92
C VAL A 77 12.42 3.61 -3.77
N ARG A 78 12.81 2.94 -4.86
CA ARG A 78 13.46 1.63 -4.81
C ARG A 78 14.71 1.62 -3.93
N GLU A 79 15.59 2.62 -4.04
CA GLU A 79 16.82 2.70 -3.26
C GLU A 79 16.55 2.89 -1.76
N SER A 80 15.62 3.79 -1.43
CA SER A 80 15.16 4.01 -0.05
C SER A 80 14.58 2.71 0.54
N PHE A 81 13.75 2.01 -0.22
CA PHE A 81 13.16 0.73 0.19
C PHE A 81 14.21 -0.36 0.39
N GLN A 82 15.11 -0.56 -0.57
CA GLN A 82 16.17 -1.56 -0.43
C GLN A 82 16.98 -1.32 0.84
N SER A 83 17.28 -0.06 1.16
CA SER A 83 18.01 0.30 2.37
C SER A 83 17.23 0.01 3.66
N GLN A 84 15.91 0.24 3.66
CA GLN A 84 15.05 0.06 4.85
C GLN A 84 14.70 -1.41 5.15
N PHE A 85 14.61 -2.26 4.11
CA PHE A 85 14.08 -3.62 4.22
C PHE A 85 15.14 -4.72 4.00
N LYS A 86 16.34 -4.40 3.52
CA LYS A 86 17.42 -5.39 3.34
C LYS A 86 17.76 -6.11 4.65
N GLY A 87 17.73 -7.43 4.61
CA GLY A 87 18.04 -8.30 5.76
C GLY A 87 16.98 -8.32 6.86
N SER A 88 15.83 -7.65 6.69
CA SER A 88 14.71 -7.74 7.63
C SER A 88 13.99 -9.08 7.50
N GLN A 89 13.50 -9.62 8.63
CA GLN A 89 12.61 -10.78 8.61
C GLN A 89 11.24 -10.38 8.04
N PHE A 90 10.52 -11.30 7.39
CA PHE A 90 9.21 -11.00 6.80
C PHE A 90 8.21 -10.40 7.80
N ALA A 91 8.22 -10.89 9.04
CA ALA A 91 7.41 -10.32 10.13
C ALA A 91 7.75 -8.85 10.42
N ASP A 92 9.03 -8.47 10.39
CA ASP A 92 9.46 -7.07 10.54
C ASP A 92 9.10 -6.22 9.34
N ILE A 93 9.15 -6.78 8.13
CA ILE A 93 8.75 -6.10 6.90
C ILE A 93 7.25 -5.77 6.96
N LYS A 94 6.41 -6.76 7.30
CA LYS A 94 4.96 -6.55 7.49
C LYS A 94 4.70 -5.48 8.54
N ARG A 95 5.30 -5.60 9.73
CA ARG A 95 5.11 -4.62 10.82
C ARG A 95 5.49 -3.20 10.41
N LYS A 96 6.68 -3.00 9.84
CA LYS A 96 7.14 -1.69 9.36
C LYS A 96 6.22 -1.13 8.27
N ALA A 97 5.70 -1.98 7.39
CA ALA A 97 4.76 -1.57 6.36
C ALA A 97 3.43 -1.07 6.96
N ILE A 98 2.88 -1.77 7.96
CA ILE A 98 1.68 -1.32 8.68
C ILE A 98 1.92 0.01 9.41
N GLU A 99 3.07 0.16 10.09
CA GLU A 99 3.47 1.40 10.75
C GLU A 99 3.55 2.59 9.76
N GLU A 100 4.10 2.34 8.57
CA GLU A 100 4.21 3.35 7.51
C GLU A 100 2.83 3.74 6.93
N LEU A 101 1.93 2.78 6.71
CA LEU A 101 0.56 3.06 6.25
C LEU A 101 -0.23 3.89 7.28
N HIS A 102 -0.02 3.62 8.57
CA HIS A 102 -0.58 4.45 9.64
C HIS A 102 -0.02 5.87 9.63
N ALA A 103 1.29 6.04 9.40
CA ALA A 103 1.92 7.35 9.28
C ALA A 103 1.38 8.13 8.06
N VAL A 104 1.20 7.47 6.91
CA VAL A 104 0.60 8.07 5.70
C VAL A 104 -0.86 8.44 5.95
N SER A 105 -1.63 7.57 6.61
CA SER A 105 -3.02 7.83 7.01
C SER A 105 -3.15 9.11 7.85
N THR A 106 -2.30 9.25 8.87
CA THR A 106 -2.25 10.43 9.75
C THR A 106 -1.84 11.69 8.98
N LEU A 107 -0.86 11.58 8.08
CA LEU A 107 -0.39 12.69 7.25
C LEU A 107 -1.50 13.19 6.29
N LEU A 108 -2.26 12.27 5.70
CA LEU A 108 -3.41 12.59 4.84
C LEU A 108 -4.50 13.31 5.62
N ASP A 109 -4.87 12.82 6.82
CA ASP A 109 -5.88 13.48 7.65
C ASP A 109 -5.46 14.91 8.05
N ALA A 110 -4.16 15.13 8.29
CA ALA A 110 -3.64 16.42 8.69
C ALA A 110 -3.54 17.44 7.53
N LYS A 111 -3.14 16.99 6.34
CA LYS A 111 -2.78 17.91 5.23
C LYS A 111 -3.72 17.88 4.02
N ALA A 112 -4.47 16.80 3.86
CA ALA A 112 -5.36 16.58 2.74
C ALA A 112 -6.68 15.92 3.21
N PRO A 113 -7.38 16.48 4.21
CA PRO A 113 -8.56 15.84 4.81
C PRO A 113 -9.68 15.57 3.79
N ASP A 114 -9.81 16.42 2.77
CA ASP A 114 -10.80 16.27 1.70
C ASP A 114 -10.48 15.08 0.78
N GLU A 115 -9.20 14.78 0.56
CA GLU A 115 -8.74 13.69 -0.30
C GLU A 115 -8.44 12.40 0.49
N ALA A 116 -8.28 12.49 1.81
CA ALA A 116 -7.78 11.42 2.67
C ALA A 116 -8.62 10.16 2.54
N ALA A 117 -9.95 10.26 2.64
CA ALA A 117 -10.84 9.11 2.57
C ALA A 117 -10.69 8.32 1.26
N ALA A 118 -10.68 9.02 0.13
CA ALA A 118 -10.53 8.39 -1.19
C ALA A 118 -9.11 7.85 -1.41
N PHE A 119 -8.07 8.52 -0.91
CA PHE A 119 -6.70 8.01 -0.99
C PHE A 119 -6.51 6.73 -0.15
N LYS A 120 -7.04 6.70 1.08
CA LYS A 120 -7.03 5.53 1.97
C LYS A 120 -7.79 4.35 1.36
N ALA A 121 -8.97 4.60 0.78
CA ALA A 121 -9.73 3.57 0.07
C ALA A 121 -8.94 2.98 -1.13
N TRP A 122 -8.22 3.85 -1.85
CA TRP A 122 -7.36 3.40 -2.94
C TRP A 122 -6.19 2.52 -2.44
N LEU A 123 -5.52 2.89 -1.35
CA LEU A 123 -4.46 2.06 -0.75
C LEU A 123 -4.98 0.69 -0.29
N TRP A 124 -6.17 0.66 0.30
CA TRP A 124 -6.82 -0.60 0.69
C TRP A 124 -7.14 -1.48 -0.54
N SER A 125 -7.65 -0.89 -1.63
CA SER A 125 -7.88 -1.59 -2.90
C SER A 125 -6.59 -2.16 -3.50
N VAL A 126 -5.46 -1.44 -3.41
CA VAL A 126 -4.15 -1.95 -3.84
C VAL A 126 -3.72 -3.16 -3.01
N ALA A 127 -3.89 -3.13 -1.69
CA ALA A 127 -3.62 -4.26 -0.81
C ALA A 127 -4.50 -5.47 -1.16
N GLN A 128 -5.81 -5.25 -1.34
CA GLN A 128 -6.75 -6.31 -1.72
C GLN A 128 -6.35 -6.97 -3.03
N LYS A 129 -6.05 -6.19 -4.08
CA LYS A 129 -5.61 -6.72 -5.38
C LYS A 129 -4.32 -7.52 -5.27
N SER A 130 -3.42 -7.12 -4.38
CA SER A 130 -2.17 -7.84 -4.13
C SER A 130 -2.42 -9.22 -3.50
N ALA A 131 -3.35 -9.30 -2.55
CA ALA A 131 -3.78 -10.56 -1.94
C ALA A 131 -4.52 -11.46 -2.95
N GLU A 132 -5.26 -10.86 -3.88
CA GLU A 132 -5.96 -11.59 -4.94
C GLU A 132 -5.02 -12.09 -6.04
N ALA A 133 -3.96 -11.36 -6.37
CA ALA A 133 -2.97 -11.76 -7.36
C ALA A 133 -2.22 -13.05 -6.99
N GLY A 134 -2.06 -13.33 -5.68
CA GLY A 134 -1.50 -14.59 -5.19
C GLY A 134 -2.29 -15.83 -5.59
N LYS A 135 -3.59 -15.68 -5.83
CA LYS A 135 -4.48 -16.78 -6.24
C LYS A 135 -4.16 -17.29 -7.65
N GLU A 136 -3.80 -16.39 -8.55
CA GLU A 136 -3.53 -16.70 -9.97
C GLU A 136 -2.11 -17.23 -10.20
N GLY A 137 -1.19 -16.99 -9.24
CA GLY A 137 0.23 -17.36 -9.31
C GLY A 137 0.60 -18.71 -8.70
N GLY A 138 -0.37 -19.57 -8.34
CA GLY A 138 -0.11 -20.91 -7.83
C GLY A 138 0.78 -21.71 -8.80
N PHE A 139 1.93 -22.17 -8.31
CA PHE A 139 2.94 -22.96 -9.03
C PHE A 139 2.24 -24.04 -9.89
N LEU A 140 2.21 -23.85 -11.22
CA LEU A 140 1.63 -24.71 -12.27
C LEU A 140 0.13 -24.58 -12.62
N GLY A 141 -0.58 -23.51 -12.23
CA GLY A 141 -1.97 -23.30 -12.69
C GLY A 141 -2.99 -24.27 -12.05
N PHE A 142 -2.60 -24.96 -10.98
CA PHE A 142 -3.52 -25.61 -10.06
C PHE A 142 -3.90 -24.59 -8.99
N GLY A 143 -5.13 -24.08 -9.11
CA GLY A 143 -5.67 -22.95 -8.35
C GLY A 143 -5.23 -22.90 -6.90
N GLY A 144 -4.63 -21.77 -6.51
CA GLY A 144 -4.32 -21.46 -5.12
C GLY A 144 -5.60 -21.29 -4.31
N VAL A 145 -5.49 -21.58 -3.01
CA VAL A 145 -6.55 -21.34 -2.02
C VAL A 145 -7.01 -19.87 -2.11
N ALA A 146 -8.28 -19.61 -1.79
CA ALA A 146 -8.75 -18.25 -1.51
C ALA A 146 -7.77 -17.53 -0.56
N VAL A 147 -7.65 -16.19 -0.65
CA VAL A 147 -6.78 -15.33 0.19
C VAL A 147 -6.47 -15.99 1.53
N SER A 148 -5.20 -16.22 1.82
CA SER A 148 -4.79 -17.01 2.99
C SER A 148 -5.27 -16.33 4.28
N ASP A 149 -5.40 -17.08 5.38
CA ASP A 149 -5.86 -16.48 6.63
C ASP A 149 -4.86 -15.42 7.15
N ALA A 150 -3.57 -15.58 6.83
CA ALA A 150 -2.55 -14.57 7.12
C ALA A 150 -2.72 -13.29 6.28
N GLU A 151 -3.03 -13.43 4.99
CA GLU A 151 -3.34 -12.29 4.11
C GLU A 151 -4.64 -11.59 4.54
N LYS A 152 -5.70 -12.33 4.91
CA LYS A 152 -6.94 -11.75 5.44
C LYS A 152 -6.72 -10.97 6.73
N ALA A 153 -5.96 -11.53 7.67
CA ALA A 153 -5.60 -10.84 8.90
C ALA A 153 -4.82 -9.55 8.60
N THR A 154 -3.92 -9.60 7.62
CA THR A 154 -3.13 -8.43 7.21
C THR A 154 -3.98 -7.36 6.52
N LEU A 155 -4.96 -7.73 5.70
CA LEU A 155 -5.93 -6.78 5.14
C LEU A 155 -6.72 -6.05 6.24
N ALA A 156 -7.07 -6.75 7.33
CA ALA A 156 -7.72 -6.13 8.49
C ALA A 156 -6.79 -5.16 9.23
N GLU A 157 -5.50 -5.52 9.40
CA GLU A 157 -4.49 -4.62 9.97
C GLU A 157 -4.28 -3.36 9.09
N ILE A 158 -4.22 -3.52 7.77
CA ILE A 158 -4.13 -2.39 6.81
C ILE A 158 -5.37 -1.50 6.91
N ALA A 159 -6.57 -2.09 6.93
CA ALA A 159 -7.81 -1.34 7.08
C ALA A 159 -7.82 -0.52 8.37
N THR A 160 -7.35 -1.11 9.48
CA THR A 160 -7.20 -0.43 10.78
C THR A 160 -6.19 0.71 10.70
N ALA A 161 -5.01 0.48 10.11
CA ALA A 161 -3.97 1.50 9.96
C ALA A 161 -4.42 2.69 9.09
N LEU A 162 -5.20 2.42 8.05
CA LEU A 162 -5.78 3.44 7.17
C LEU A 162 -7.00 4.13 7.78
N GLY A 163 -7.46 3.72 8.96
CA GLY A 163 -8.65 4.29 9.59
C GLY A 163 -9.95 4.00 8.83
N SER A 164 -9.99 2.93 8.02
CA SER A 164 -11.26 2.47 7.45
C SER A 164 -12.17 1.96 8.58
N PRO A 165 -13.49 2.20 8.51
CA PRO A 165 -14.41 1.86 9.58
C PRO A 165 -14.70 0.35 9.56
N ALA A 166 -13.75 -0.44 10.05
CA ALA A 166 -14.04 -1.73 10.66
C ALA A 166 -13.76 -1.59 12.16
N GLY A 167 -14.59 -0.78 12.84
CA GLY A 167 -14.42 -0.51 14.27
C GLY A 167 -15.00 0.80 14.79
N SER A 168 -16.15 1.26 14.28
CA SER A 168 -17.04 2.07 15.12
C SER A 168 -17.62 1.15 16.20
N GLY A 169 -16.81 0.84 17.21
CA GLY A 169 -17.26 0.28 18.47
C GLY A 169 -18.06 1.35 19.18
N GLY A 170 -19.34 1.46 18.81
CA GLY A 170 -20.32 2.27 19.50
C GLY A 170 -20.36 1.89 20.97
N GLY A 171 -20.08 2.87 21.81
CA GLY A 171 -20.25 2.83 23.25
C GLY A 171 -20.54 4.24 23.74
N LEU A 172 -21.55 4.87 23.14
CA LEU A 172 -22.29 5.94 23.80
C LEU A 172 -22.91 5.35 25.07
N ALA A 173 -22.48 5.86 26.22
CA ALA A 173 -23.35 6.01 27.36
C ALA A 173 -23.16 7.45 27.85
N GLU A 174 -24.09 8.29 27.41
CA GLU A 174 -24.39 9.59 27.99
C GLU A 174 -24.90 9.43 29.43
N THR A 175 -24.83 10.54 30.16
CA THR A 175 -25.35 10.87 31.52
C THR A 175 -24.53 10.41 32.71
#